data_AF-A0A378C3D7-F1
#
_entry.id   AF-A0A378C3D7-F1
#
_cell.length_a   1.000
_cell.length_b   1.000
_cell.length_c   1.000
_cell.angle_alpha   90.00
_cell.angle_beta   90.00
_cell.angle_gamma   90.00
#
_symmetry.space_group_name_H-M   'P 1'
#
loop_
_entity.id
_entity.type
_entity.pdbx_description
1 polymer ?
#
loop_
_entity_poly.entity_id
_entity_poly.type
_entity_poly.pdbx_seq_one_letter_code
_entity_poly.pdbx_strand_id
1 'polypeptide(L)'
;MALISAMNADGQCNYYDDVPLLLTRKIKAKYYQWPAPRYAQSADEYEMWCTNRLFRSVSGVAREADVIFVGIGPLGTQSPIFKDGFINQAQMDELTARGGIGEILGRFIDAQGDVVDSEINRMITSYDIRQSHCPRIAAACGEHKRPAILAALKGGWINGLVTDEHTARWLLTR
;
A
#
# COMPACT_ATOMS: atom_id res chain seq x y z
N MET A 1 -10.80 8.87 2.26
CA MET A 1 -9.57 9.41 2.90
C MET A 1 -8.34 8.78 2.27
N ALA A 2 -7.16 9.36 2.45
CA ALA A 2 -5.90 8.69 2.12
C ALA A 2 -5.51 7.70 3.23
N LEU A 3 -4.87 6.59 2.86
CA LEU A 3 -4.36 5.55 3.79
C LEU A 3 -2.82 5.46 3.79
N ILE A 4 -2.19 6.26 2.93
CA ILE A 4 -0.75 6.34 2.72
C ILE A 4 -0.48 7.72 2.15
N SER A 5 0.72 8.25 2.40
CA SER A 5 1.22 9.43 1.72
C SER A 5 1.95 9.05 0.44
N ALA A 6 1.82 9.88 -0.58
CA ALA A 6 2.56 9.78 -1.83
C ALA A 6 3.72 10.77 -1.92
N MET A 7 4.20 11.23 -0.76
CA MET A 7 5.40 12.05 -0.59
C MET A 7 6.65 11.19 -0.43
N ASN A 8 7.68 11.44 -1.24
CA ASN A 8 9.00 10.82 -1.13
C ASN A 8 9.88 11.53 -0.07
N ALA A 9 11.11 11.05 0.10
CA ALA A 9 12.04 11.58 1.11
C ALA A 9 12.44 13.05 0.89
N ASP A 10 12.36 13.54 -0.36
CA ASP A 10 12.65 14.94 -0.72
C ASP A 10 11.41 15.85 -0.61
N GLY A 11 10.27 15.31 -0.16
CA GLY A 11 9.01 16.05 -0.05
C GLY A 11 8.22 16.18 -1.36
N GLN A 12 8.64 15.50 -2.43
CA GLN A 12 7.91 15.50 -3.69
C GLN A 12 6.72 14.54 -3.62
N CYS A 13 5.54 15.02 -4.00
CA CYS A 13 4.33 14.24 -4.09
C CYS A 13 4.09 13.80 -5.53
N ASN A 14 3.55 12.60 -5.72
CA ASN A 14 2.99 12.19 -7.01
C ASN A 14 1.44 12.18 -6.97
N TYR A 15 0.81 11.88 -8.11
CA TYR A 15 -0.64 11.97 -8.28
C TYR A 15 -1.47 10.97 -7.44
N TYR A 16 -0.85 9.99 -6.76
CA TYR A 16 -1.61 9.03 -5.97
C TYR A 16 -2.31 9.67 -4.76
N ASP A 17 -1.78 10.75 -4.20
CA ASP A 17 -2.46 11.52 -3.15
C ASP A 17 -3.69 12.30 -3.67
N ASP A 18 -3.79 12.50 -4.99
CA ASP A 18 -4.94 13.16 -5.59
C ASP A 18 -6.13 12.21 -5.73
N VAL A 19 -5.92 10.90 -5.84
CA VAL A 19 -7.00 9.93 -6.06
C VAL A 19 -8.06 9.98 -4.94
N PRO A 20 -7.69 9.93 -3.65
CA PRO A 20 -8.65 10.10 -2.56
C PRO A 20 -9.34 11.49 -2.56
N LEU A 21 -8.62 12.55 -2.94
CA LEU A 21 -9.18 13.90 -3.04
C LEU A 21 -10.21 14.01 -4.18
N LEU A 22 -9.93 13.43 -5.35
CA LEU A 22 -10.84 13.40 -6.49
C LEU A 22 -12.12 12.62 -6.18
N LEU A 23 -11.99 11.48 -5.48
CA LEU A 23 -13.14 10.71 -5.01
C LEU A 23 -14.01 11.54 -4.05
N THR A 24 -13.41 12.13 -3.01
CA THR A 24 -14.15 12.92 -2.02
C THR A 24 -14.86 14.13 -2.63
N ARG A 25 -14.25 14.79 -3.62
CA ARG A 25 -14.89 15.86 -4.40
C ARG A 25 -16.15 15.38 -5.13
N LYS A 26 -16.09 14.20 -5.78
CA LYS A 26 -17.23 13.65 -6.52
C LYS A 26 -18.42 13.32 -5.62
N ILE A 27 -18.17 12.83 -4.40
CA ILE A 27 -19.22 12.46 -3.44
C ILE A 27 -19.54 13.58 -2.42
N LYS A 28 -18.90 14.75 -2.54
CA LYS A 28 -19.02 15.89 -1.61
C LYS A 28 -18.78 15.51 -0.13
N ALA A 29 -17.83 14.60 0.11
CA ALA A 29 -17.46 14.16 1.45
C ALA A 29 -16.31 14.98 2.04
N LYS A 30 -16.15 14.91 3.37
CA LYS A 30 -14.94 15.42 4.04
C LYS A 30 -13.72 14.62 3.59
N TYR A 31 -12.58 15.29 3.52
CA TYR A 31 -11.32 14.68 3.11
C TYR A 31 -10.30 14.71 4.26
N TYR A 32 -9.65 13.56 4.47
CA TYR A 32 -8.58 13.38 5.44
C TYR A 32 -7.34 12.93 4.68
N GLN A 33 -6.27 13.72 4.78
CA GLN A 33 -4.95 13.40 4.27
C GLN A 33 -4.18 12.51 5.26
N TRP A 34 -3.26 11.69 4.76
CA TRP A 34 -2.39 10.87 5.60
C TRP A 34 -1.25 11.74 6.17
N PRO A 35 -1.15 11.94 7.50
CA PRO A 35 -0.31 12.98 8.08
C PRO A 35 1.09 12.47 8.45
N ALA A 36 1.73 11.72 7.55
CA ALA A 36 3.09 11.19 7.72
C ALA A 36 3.72 10.90 6.35
N PRO A 37 5.06 10.92 6.22
CA PRO A 37 5.74 10.49 5.00
C PRO A 37 5.48 9.01 4.76
N ARG A 38 5.60 8.52 3.51
CA ARG A 38 5.38 7.10 3.21
C ARG A 38 6.24 6.18 4.09
N TYR A 39 7.55 6.45 4.11
CA TYR A 39 8.52 5.79 4.95
C TYR A 39 9.18 6.82 5.85
N ALA A 40 9.28 6.52 7.14
CA ALA A 40 10.15 7.27 8.04
C ALA A 40 11.62 6.98 7.71
N GLN A 41 12.52 7.91 8.05
CA GLN A 41 13.97 7.75 7.79
C GLN A 41 14.71 7.09 8.96
N SER A 42 14.06 6.95 10.12
CA SER A 42 14.61 6.29 11.30
C SER A 42 13.50 5.73 12.20
N ALA A 43 13.87 4.84 13.12
CA ALA A 43 12.95 4.31 14.12
C ALA A 43 12.39 5.41 15.05
N ASP A 44 13.21 6.39 15.43
CA ASP A 44 12.78 7.52 16.25
C ASP A 44 11.77 8.40 15.50
N GLU A 45 12.00 8.64 14.20
CA GLU A 45 11.05 9.39 13.37
C GLU A 45 9.75 8.59 13.17
N TYR A 46 9.84 7.29 12.96
CA TYR A 46 8.69 6.40 12.87
C TYR A 46 7.82 6.49 14.13
N GLU A 47 8.45 6.37 15.31
CA GLU A 47 7.76 6.48 16.59
C GLU A 47 7.14 7.88 16.77
N MET A 48 7.87 8.94 16.42
CA MET A 48 7.38 10.31 16.46
C MET A 48 6.10 10.48 15.61
N TRP A 49 6.09 10.00 14.37
CA TRP A 49 4.91 10.07 13.50
C TRP A 49 3.76 9.24 14.05
N CYS A 50 4.00 7.98 14.42
CA CYS A 50 2.94 7.08 14.87
C CYS A 50 2.34 7.46 16.24
N THR A 51 3.09 8.16 17.07
CA THR A 51 2.60 8.68 18.36
C THR A 51 1.94 10.05 18.27
N ASN A 52 2.12 10.76 17.15
CA ASN A 52 1.55 12.09 16.93
C ASN A 52 0.00 12.07 17.02
N ARG A 53 -0.57 13.08 17.68
CA ARG A 53 -2.03 13.24 17.86
C ARG A 53 -2.79 13.20 16.53
N LEU A 54 -2.28 13.88 15.50
CA LEU A 54 -2.93 13.95 14.19
C LEU A 54 -2.91 12.58 13.49
N PHE A 55 -1.77 11.88 13.53
CA PHE A 55 -1.64 10.52 12.99
C PHE A 55 -2.62 9.56 13.65
N ARG A 56 -2.71 9.56 14.99
CA ARG A 56 -3.67 8.74 15.73
C ARG A 56 -5.12 9.07 15.40
N SER A 57 -5.43 10.37 15.24
CA SER A 57 -6.78 10.81 14.89
C SER A 57 -7.19 10.33 13.49
N VAL A 58 -6.31 10.50 12.49
CA VAL A 58 -6.59 10.05 11.11
C VAL A 58 -6.60 8.53 11.01
N SER A 59 -5.69 7.84 11.69
CA SER A 59 -5.69 6.36 11.77
C SER A 59 -6.97 5.84 12.44
N GLY A 60 -7.49 6.55 13.44
CA GLY A 60 -8.78 6.25 14.05
C GLY A 60 -9.92 6.31 13.05
N VAL A 61 -9.97 7.33 12.19
CA VAL A 61 -10.97 7.42 11.12
C VAL A 61 -10.81 6.29 10.10
N ALA A 62 -9.58 5.91 9.74
CA ALA A 62 -9.32 4.79 8.83
C ALA A 62 -9.78 3.44 9.38
N ARG A 63 -9.67 3.24 10.70
CA ARG A 63 -10.14 2.04 11.39
C ARG A 63 -11.66 1.87 11.36
N GLU A 64 -12.40 2.98 11.37
CA GLU A 64 -13.86 2.98 11.29
C GLU A 64 -14.38 3.00 9.83
N ALA A 65 -13.53 2.70 8.84
CA ALA A 65 -13.93 2.74 7.44
C ALA A 65 -14.98 1.65 7.13
N ASP A 66 -16.06 2.04 6.43
CA ASP A 66 -17.08 1.10 5.94
C ASP A 66 -16.59 0.27 4.73
N VAL A 67 -15.61 0.78 3.99
CA VAL A 67 -14.98 0.14 2.83
C VAL A 67 -13.60 0.72 2.57
N ILE A 68 -12.68 -0.12 2.12
CA ILE A 68 -11.31 0.24 1.75
C ILE A 68 -11.08 -0.12 0.27
N PHE A 69 -10.54 0.82 -0.49
CA PHE A 69 -10.10 0.60 -1.87
C PHE A 69 -8.58 0.72 -1.96
N VAL A 70 -7.93 -0.24 -2.60
CA VAL A 70 -6.46 -0.26 -2.76
C VAL A 70 -6.03 -0.66 -4.16
N GLY A 71 -4.82 -0.26 -4.54
CA GLY A 71 -4.10 -0.86 -5.66
C GLY A 71 -3.19 -1.99 -5.16
N ILE A 72 -2.71 -2.81 -6.09
CA ILE A 72 -1.64 -3.79 -5.84
C ILE A 72 -0.52 -3.52 -6.86
N GLY A 73 0.70 -3.36 -6.35
CA GLY A 73 1.91 -3.17 -7.13
C GLY A 73 2.79 -4.42 -7.16
N PRO A 74 3.43 -4.77 -8.28
CA PRO A 74 4.48 -5.77 -8.28
C PRO A 74 5.79 -5.17 -7.75
N LEU A 75 6.65 -6.00 -7.17
CA LEU A 75 8.04 -5.62 -6.89
C LEU A 75 8.87 -5.78 -8.17
N GLY A 76 9.63 -4.76 -8.54
CA GLY A 76 10.56 -4.82 -9.67
C GLY A 76 10.93 -3.45 -10.22
N THR A 77 11.94 -3.38 -11.10
CA THR A 77 12.48 -2.12 -11.64
C THR A 77 11.50 -1.34 -12.52
N GLN A 78 10.45 -2.02 -13.02
CA GLN A 78 9.38 -1.36 -13.78
C GLN A 78 8.23 -0.86 -12.89
N SER A 79 8.26 -1.15 -11.59
CA SER A 79 7.22 -0.73 -10.64
C SER A 79 7.25 0.79 -10.41
N PRO A 80 6.08 1.43 -10.21
CA PRO A 80 6.04 2.85 -9.86
C PRO A 80 6.81 3.17 -8.57
N ILE A 81 6.75 2.28 -7.56
CA ILE A 81 7.41 2.54 -6.28
C ILE A 81 8.94 2.66 -6.41
N PHE A 82 9.54 1.94 -7.37
CA PHE A 82 10.96 2.08 -7.70
C PHE A 82 11.22 3.31 -8.60
N LYS A 83 10.44 3.47 -9.68
CA LYS A 83 10.63 4.57 -10.65
C LYS A 83 10.45 5.95 -10.04
N ASP A 84 9.54 6.08 -9.08
CA ASP A 84 9.25 7.34 -8.39
C ASP A 84 10.23 7.59 -7.21
N GLY A 85 11.22 6.70 -7.01
CA GLY A 85 12.28 6.88 -6.02
C GLY A 85 11.87 6.66 -4.57
N PHE A 86 10.75 5.97 -4.30
CA PHE A 86 10.39 5.62 -2.92
C PHE A 86 11.27 4.53 -2.33
N ILE A 87 11.83 3.68 -3.20
CA ILE A 87 12.86 2.70 -2.84
C ILE A 87 14.03 2.81 -3.81
N ASN A 88 15.24 2.58 -3.31
CA ASN A 88 16.45 2.54 -4.11
C ASN A 88 16.81 1.10 -4.55
N GLN A 89 17.88 0.95 -5.34
CA GLN A 89 18.31 -0.36 -5.84
C GLN A 89 18.72 -1.31 -4.70
N ALA A 90 19.42 -0.84 -3.67
CA ALA A 90 19.83 -1.69 -2.55
C ALA A 90 18.62 -2.24 -1.79
N GLN A 91 17.59 -1.41 -1.57
CA GLN A 91 16.33 -1.83 -0.95
C GLN A 91 15.56 -2.80 -1.85
N MET A 92 15.53 -2.58 -3.16
CA MET A 92 14.94 -3.50 -4.14
C MET A 92 15.62 -4.88 -4.08
N ASP A 93 16.94 -4.90 -4.05
CA ASP A 93 17.73 -6.13 -4.00
C ASP A 93 17.51 -6.88 -2.68
N GLU A 94 17.47 -6.16 -1.55
CA GLU A 94 17.15 -6.74 -0.24
C GLU A 94 15.76 -7.37 -0.22
N LEU A 95 14.74 -6.62 -0.66
CA LEU A 95 13.36 -7.10 -0.70
C LEU A 95 13.22 -8.34 -1.60
N THR A 96 13.89 -8.33 -2.75
CA THR A 96 13.89 -9.47 -3.68
C THR A 96 14.59 -10.68 -3.07
N ALA A 97 15.75 -10.49 -2.44
CA ALA A 97 16.49 -11.56 -1.78
C ALA A 97 15.71 -12.20 -0.61
N ARG A 98 14.83 -11.43 0.04
CA ARG A 98 13.92 -11.89 1.10
C ARG A 98 12.58 -12.44 0.57
N GLY A 99 12.42 -12.57 -0.74
CA GLY A 99 11.24 -13.19 -1.36
C GLY A 99 10.06 -12.25 -1.60
N GLY A 100 10.26 -10.93 -1.51
CA GLY A 100 9.24 -9.95 -1.85
C GLY A 100 8.82 -10.04 -3.31
N ILE A 101 7.52 -9.97 -3.58
CA ILE A 101 6.97 -10.06 -4.95
C ILE A 101 6.01 -8.93 -5.29
N GLY A 102 5.53 -8.19 -4.29
CA GLY A 102 4.55 -7.13 -4.48
C GLY A 102 4.44 -6.20 -3.28
N GLU A 103 3.60 -5.19 -3.42
CA GLU A 103 3.29 -4.25 -2.35
C GLU A 103 1.82 -3.84 -2.34
N ILE A 104 1.35 -3.50 -1.14
CA ILE A 104 0.02 -2.93 -0.88
C ILE A 104 0.21 -1.82 0.13
N LEU A 105 -0.19 -0.59 -0.24
CA LEU A 105 0.03 0.60 0.59
C LEU A 105 1.50 0.73 1.03
N GLY A 106 2.44 0.49 0.10
CA GLY A 106 3.88 0.59 0.36
C GLY A 106 4.45 -0.51 1.26
N ARG A 107 3.64 -1.45 1.74
CA ARG A 107 4.12 -2.64 2.46
C ARG A 107 4.45 -3.74 1.47
N PHE A 108 5.69 -4.18 1.50
CA PHE A 108 6.15 -5.28 0.64
C PHE A 108 5.76 -6.63 1.22
N ILE A 109 5.24 -7.50 0.37
CA ILE A 109 4.75 -8.83 0.72
C ILE A 109 5.41 -9.92 -0.12
N ASP A 110 5.52 -11.10 0.47
CA ASP A 110 6.02 -12.31 -0.20
C ASP A 110 4.91 -13.07 -0.94
N ALA A 111 5.23 -14.25 -1.48
CA ALA A 111 4.30 -15.09 -2.23
C ALA A 111 3.13 -15.69 -1.42
N GLN A 112 3.24 -15.74 -0.09
CA GLN A 112 2.16 -16.14 0.81
C GLN A 112 1.32 -14.93 1.24
N GLY A 113 1.78 -13.73 0.94
CA GLY A 113 1.17 -12.48 1.39
C GLY A 113 1.62 -12.08 2.79
N ASP A 114 2.68 -12.69 3.32
CA ASP A 114 3.29 -12.25 4.57
C ASP A 114 4.12 -10.98 4.33
N VAL A 115 4.18 -10.10 5.32
CA VAL A 115 5.02 -8.90 5.25
C VAL A 115 6.48 -9.34 5.27
N VAL A 116 7.25 -8.95 4.25
CA VAL A 116 8.68 -9.21 4.18
C VAL A 116 9.37 -8.56 5.37
N ASP A 117 10.15 -9.32 6.14
CA ASP A 117 10.93 -8.76 7.26
C ASP A 117 12.12 -7.95 6.71
N SER A 118 11.95 -6.64 6.55
CA SER A 118 12.97 -5.72 6.05
C SER A 118 12.92 -4.40 6.81
N GLU A 119 14.02 -3.64 6.76
CA GLU A 119 14.09 -2.32 7.41
C GLU A 119 13.01 -1.38 6.88
N ILE A 120 12.82 -1.33 5.56
CA ILE A 120 11.85 -0.42 4.96
C ILE A 120 10.41 -0.72 5.35
N ASN A 121 10.05 -2.00 5.52
CA ASN A 121 8.73 -2.38 6.03
C ASN A 121 8.55 -2.04 7.52
N ARG A 122 9.64 -1.93 8.31
CA ARG A 122 9.58 -1.46 9.69
C ARG A 122 9.38 0.06 9.78
N MET A 123 9.70 0.79 8.71
CA MET A 123 9.58 2.26 8.62
C MET A 123 8.32 2.75 7.90
N ILE A 124 7.46 1.85 7.40
CA ILE A 124 6.24 2.22 6.66
C ILE A 124 5.18 2.83 7.59
N THR A 125 4.74 4.06 7.31
CA THR A 125 3.75 4.75 8.16
C THR A 125 2.31 4.58 7.67
N SER A 126 2.06 3.89 6.56
CA SER A 126 0.71 3.73 6.01
C SER A 126 -0.22 2.99 6.96
N TYR A 127 -1.53 3.05 6.73
CA TYR A 127 -2.50 2.29 7.52
C TYR A 127 -2.40 0.79 7.23
N ASP A 128 -2.38 -0.07 8.26
CA ASP A 128 -2.43 -1.52 8.08
C ASP A 128 -3.87 -2.03 7.99
N ILE A 129 -4.27 -2.38 6.77
CA ILE A 129 -5.65 -2.77 6.46
C ILE A 129 -6.01 -4.18 6.91
N ARG A 130 -5.04 -5.01 7.31
CA ARG A 130 -5.29 -6.43 7.64
C ARG A 130 -6.20 -6.61 8.86
N GLN A 131 -6.21 -5.62 9.76
CA GLN A 131 -7.05 -5.63 10.95
C GLN A 131 -8.46 -5.05 10.70
N SER A 132 -8.71 -4.47 9.52
CA SER A 132 -10.02 -3.89 9.20
C SER A 132 -11.03 -4.97 8.87
N HIS A 133 -12.22 -4.93 9.49
CA HIS A 133 -13.28 -5.93 9.25
C HIS A 133 -14.21 -5.61 8.07
N CYS A 134 -14.04 -4.43 7.45
CA CYS A 134 -14.84 -4.00 6.31
C CYS A 134 -14.44 -4.71 5.00
N PRO A 135 -15.23 -4.55 3.92
CA PRO A 135 -14.76 -4.87 2.58
C PRO A 135 -13.45 -4.13 2.24
N ARG A 136 -12.47 -4.88 1.75
CA ARG A 136 -11.15 -4.43 1.30
C ARG A 136 -11.00 -4.84 -0.15
N ILE A 137 -11.26 -3.89 -1.05
CA ILE A 137 -11.41 -4.12 -2.48
C ILE A 137 -10.18 -3.62 -3.22
N ALA A 138 -9.45 -4.51 -3.88
CA ALA A 138 -8.39 -4.12 -4.79
C ALA A 138 -8.92 -3.81 -6.19
N ALA A 139 -8.29 -2.84 -6.87
CA ALA A 139 -8.34 -2.71 -8.32
C ALA A 139 -6.94 -2.99 -8.88
N ALA A 140 -6.76 -4.14 -9.54
CA ALA A 140 -5.48 -4.55 -10.11
C ALA A 140 -5.68 -5.57 -11.23
N CYS A 141 -4.90 -5.45 -12.31
CA CYS A 141 -5.02 -6.31 -13.49
C CYS A 141 -3.69 -6.42 -14.24
N GLY A 142 -3.64 -7.30 -15.25
CA GLY A 142 -2.47 -7.52 -16.09
C GLY A 142 -1.52 -8.61 -15.59
N GLU A 143 -0.87 -9.28 -16.54
CA GLU A 143 -0.02 -10.45 -16.29
C GLU A 143 1.11 -10.19 -15.30
N HIS A 144 1.80 -9.05 -15.45
CA HIS A 144 2.90 -8.63 -14.58
C HIS A 144 2.50 -8.41 -13.11
N LYS A 145 1.19 -8.32 -12.80
CA LYS A 145 0.69 -8.17 -11.42
C LYS A 145 0.16 -9.46 -10.82
N ARG A 146 -0.06 -10.51 -11.62
CA ARG A 146 -0.68 -11.77 -11.19
C ARG A 146 -0.06 -12.37 -9.92
N PRO A 147 1.29 -12.47 -9.78
CA PRO A 147 1.89 -13.00 -8.55
C PRO A 147 1.55 -12.15 -7.32
N ALA A 148 1.66 -10.83 -7.41
CA ALA A 148 1.34 -9.91 -6.32
C ALA A 148 -0.16 -9.94 -5.95
N ILE A 149 -1.05 -10.04 -6.96
CA ILE A 149 -2.50 -10.17 -6.74
C ILE A 149 -2.81 -11.48 -6.00
N LEU A 150 -2.20 -12.59 -6.41
CA LEU A 150 -2.39 -13.88 -5.74
C LEU A 150 -1.89 -13.84 -4.28
N ALA A 151 -0.73 -13.24 -4.02
CA ALA A 151 -0.22 -13.06 -2.66
C ALA A 151 -1.15 -12.20 -1.80
N ALA A 152 -1.67 -11.09 -2.34
CA ALA A 152 -2.62 -10.24 -1.63
C ALA A 152 -3.89 -11.02 -1.20
N LEU A 153 -4.40 -11.89 -2.08
CA LEU A 153 -5.54 -12.76 -1.80
C LEU A 153 -5.19 -13.83 -0.75
N LYS A 154 -4.06 -14.52 -0.90
CA LYS A 154 -3.58 -15.57 0.02
C LYS A 154 -3.35 -15.03 1.44
N GLY A 155 -2.68 -13.88 1.55
CA GLY A 155 -2.39 -13.23 2.83
C GLY A 155 -3.59 -12.49 3.43
N GLY A 156 -4.78 -12.58 2.82
CA GLY A 156 -6.01 -11.98 3.36
C GLY A 156 -6.00 -10.45 3.39
N TRP A 157 -5.11 -9.78 2.64
CA TRP A 157 -5.06 -8.31 2.57
C TRP A 157 -6.35 -7.74 1.99
N ILE A 158 -6.95 -8.46 1.06
CA ILE A 158 -8.17 -8.07 0.37
C ILE A 158 -9.20 -9.21 0.43
N ASN A 159 -10.46 -8.84 0.37
CA ASN A 159 -11.60 -9.76 0.26
C ASN A 159 -12.50 -9.45 -0.95
N GLY A 160 -12.15 -8.44 -1.74
CA GLY A 160 -12.73 -8.15 -3.05
C GLY A 160 -11.66 -7.77 -4.07
N LEU A 161 -11.86 -8.13 -5.33
CA LEU A 161 -10.95 -7.81 -6.43
C LEU A 161 -11.74 -7.40 -7.67
N VAL A 162 -11.41 -6.21 -8.20
CA VAL A 162 -11.80 -5.76 -9.53
C VAL A 162 -10.60 -5.94 -10.45
N THR A 163 -10.75 -6.80 -11.47
CA THR A 163 -9.66 -7.19 -12.36
C THR A 163 -10.16 -7.49 -13.78
N ASP A 164 -9.24 -7.75 -14.72
CA ASP A 164 -9.58 -8.17 -16.09
C ASP A 164 -9.88 -9.68 -16.18
N GLU A 165 -10.52 -10.09 -17.27
CA GLU A 165 -10.92 -11.49 -17.49
C GLU A 165 -9.71 -12.43 -17.47
N HIS A 166 -8.59 -12.04 -18.09
CA HIS A 166 -7.41 -12.89 -18.19
C HIS A 166 -6.77 -13.16 -16.83
N THR A 167 -6.74 -12.17 -15.95
CA THR A 167 -6.23 -12.25 -14.58
C THR A 167 -7.18 -13.07 -13.72
N ALA A 168 -8.50 -12.84 -13.83
CA ALA A 168 -9.51 -13.63 -13.14
C ALA A 168 -9.40 -15.13 -13.50
N ARG A 169 -9.33 -15.46 -14.79
CA ARG A 169 -9.17 -16.85 -15.26
C ARG A 169 -7.88 -17.48 -14.76
N TRP A 170 -6.77 -16.73 -14.75
CA TRP A 170 -5.49 -17.22 -14.23
C TRP A 170 -5.55 -17.48 -12.73
N LEU A 171 -6.28 -16.67 -11.95
CA LEU A 171 -6.42 -16.85 -10.50
C LEU A 171 -7.24 -18.10 -10.14
N LEU A 172 -8.23 -18.45 -10.96
CA LEU A 172 -9.07 -19.64 -10.76
C LEU A 172 -8.33 -20.97 -10.97
N THR A 173 -7.08 -20.94 -11.45
CA THR A 173 -6.25 -22.15 -11.66
C THR A 173 -5.09 -22.29 -10.67
N ARG A 174 -5.08 -21.51 -9.59
CA ARG A 174 -3.99 -21.43 -8.60
C ARG A 174 -4.33 -22.01 -7.24
#